data_AF-A0A1E3VTE7-F1
#
_entry.id   AF-A0A1E3VTE7-F1
#
_cell.length_a   1.000
_cell.length_b   1.000
_cell.length_c   1.000
_cell.angle_alpha   90.00
_cell.angle_beta   90.00
_cell.angle_gamma   90.00
#
_symmetry.space_group_name_H-M   'P 1'
#
loop_
_entity.id
_entity.type
_entity.pdbx_description
1 polymer ?
#
loop_
_entity_poly.entity_id
_entity_poly.type
_entity_poly.pdbx_seq_one_letter_code
_entity_poly.pdbx_strand_id
1 'polypeptide(L)'
;MNKFRSAAYAFLEQHAALIVVLFLGFVLRSYLAPWRPYWYDEFISVYLDGSNHDTVFDAILSLAYSSIHPPLYQFILYNWMDLFGTSELATRSLSNVYVVGATLCLYLFSYKVYGKRVALGSAIIFTVMYFPMRYGLEARSYAQTLFLTCLSSLLLYRYVTKLPRPCSWRGLLNRRLVWLTLANAGLIMTHYYNVFFLGAQGLFLLIYLLTIKPHLSAIAETAKAALISVVPVVLLLFSWGWAMAYRYAQFEERGTYSADFPSADPWTIFSDYVIDRHLAGQTSAP
;
A
#
# COMPACT_ATOMS: atom_id res chain seq x y z
N MET A 1 21.10 30.89 0.33
CA MET A 1 20.92 30.06 -0.89
C MET A 1 22.05 29.05 -1.17
N ASN A 2 23.32 29.30 -0.84
CA ASN A 2 24.44 28.40 -1.20
C ASN A 2 24.50 27.03 -0.49
N LYS A 3 24.16 26.93 0.81
CA LYS A 3 24.23 25.65 1.54
C LYS A 3 23.24 24.60 1.02
N PHE A 4 22.01 25.02 0.70
CA PHE A 4 20.96 24.11 0.23
C PHE A 4 21.30 23.55 -1.16
N ARG A 5 21.83 24.40 -2.05
CA ARG A 5 22.36 23.97 -3.34
C ARG A 5 23.51 22.97 -3.17
N SER A 6 24.49 23.26 -2.31
CA SER A 6 25.62 22.34 -2.07
C SER A 6 25.21 20.96 -1.54
N ALA A 7 24.21 20.91 -0.65
CA ALA A 7 23.71 19.65 -0.09
C ALA A 7 22.90 18.86 -1.12
N ALA A 8 22.12 19.54 -1.96
CA ALA A 8 21.39 18.91 -3.05
C ALA A 8 22.35 18.33 -4.09
N TYR A 9 23.37 19.08 -4.53
CA TYR A 9 24.38 18.58 -5.46
C TYR A 9 25.14 17.37 -4.90
N ALA A 10 25.57 17.41 -3.64
CA ALA A 10 26.23 16.28 -3.00
C ALA A 10 25.33 15.03 -2.93
N PHE A 11 24.02 15.21 -2.67
CA PHE A 11 23.07 14.10 -2.71
C PHE A 11 22.89 13.53 -4.12
N LEU A 12 22.76 14.41 -5.12
CA LEU A 12 22.62 14.00 -6.52
C LEU A 12 23.85 13.22 -7.01
N GLU A 13 25.06 13.70 -6.72
CA GLU A 13 26.30 12.98 -7.05
C GLU A 13 26.38 11.63 -6.33
N GLN A 14 26.04 11.60 -5.04
CA GLN A 14 26.08 10.38 -4.25
C GLN A 14 25.06 9.34 -4.71
N HIS A 15 23.93 9.77 -5.28
CA HIS A 15 22.79 8.92 -5.62
C HIS A 15 22.42 8.94 -7.12
N ALA A 16 23.31 9.38 -8.00
CA ALA A 16 23.06 9.46 -9.45
C ALA A 16 22.55 8.14 -10.04
N ALA A 17 23.14 7.01 -9.65
CA ALA A 17 22.70 5.68 -10.10
C ALA A 17 21.24 5.37 -9.70
N LEU A 18 20.81 5.76 -8.50
CA LEU A 18 19.41 5.61 -8.09
C LEU A 18 18.49 6.46 -8.97
N ILE A 19 18.88 7.71 -9.23
CA ILE A 19 18.07 8.62 -10.06
C ILE A 19 17.88 8.04 -11.45
N VAL A 20 18.92 7.47 -12.05
CA VAL A 20 18.83 6.76 -13.33
C VAL A 20 17.88 5.57 -13.23
N VAL A 21 17.95 4.75 -12.17
CA VAL A 21 17.03 3.62 -11.98
C VAL A 21 15.57 4.08 -11.87
N LEU A 22 15.30 5.11 -11.06
CA LEU A 22 13.96 5.66 -10.89
C LEU A 22 13.43 6.25 -12.21
N PHE A 23 14.27 6.99 -12.93
CA PHE A 23 13.92 7.60 -14.21
C PHE A 23 13.63 6.55 -15.28
N LEU A 24 14.53 5.58 -15.48
CA LEU A 24 14.34 4.51 -16.46
C LEU A 24 13.11 3.66 -16.12
N GLY A 25 12.90 3.35 -14.84
CA GLY A 25 11.70 2.65 -14.38
C GLY A 25 10.41 3.42 -14.67
N PHE A 26 10.43 4.74 -14.45
CA PHE A 26 9.29 5.60 -14.77
C PHE A 26 9.02 5.63 -16.28
N VAL A 27 10.05 5.91 -17.09
CA VAL A 27 9.92 6.01 -18.55
C VAL A 27 9.45 4.69 -19.16
N LEU A 28 10.01 3.57 -18.72
CA LEU A 28 9.62 2.24 -19.19
C LEU A 28 8.13 1.96 -18.91
N ARG A 29 7.66 2.22 -17.68
CA ARG A 29 6.25 2.01 -17.34
C ARG A 29 5.33 2.97 -18.08
N SER A 30 5.72 4.23 -18.24
CA SER A 30 4.93 5.19 -19.03
C SER A 30 4.83 4.77 -20.51
N TYR A 31 5.91 4.24 -21.08
CA TYR A 31 5.90 3.70 -22.45
C TYR A 31 4.98 2.47 -22.59
N LEU A 32 4.97 1.60 -21.59
CA LEU A 32 4.12 0.40 -21.57
C LEU A 32 2.67 0.67 -21.14
N ALA A 33 2.40 1.81 -20.50
CA ALA A 33 1.10 2.15 -19.94
C ALA A 33 -0.06 2.06 -20.93
N PRO A 34 0.03 2.51 -22.21
CA PRO A 34 -1.09 2.39 -23.15
C PRO A 34 -1.15 1.04 -23.89
N TRP A 35 -0.25 0.09 -23.62
CA TRP A 35 -0.13 -1.12 -24.44
C TRP A 35 -1.34 -2.07 -24.33
N ARG A 36 -2.15 -1.94 -23.27
CA ARG A 36 -3.38 -2.73 -23.08
C ARG A 36 -4.52 -1.81 -22.67
N PRO A 37 -5.76 -2.06 -23.14
CA PRO A 37 -6.92 -1.34 -22.63
C PRO A 37 -7.13 -1.62 -21.14
N TYR A 38 -7.99 -0.83 -20.51
CA TYR A 38 -8.43 -1.12 -19.14
C TYR A 38 -9.09 -2.50 -19.07
N TRP A 39 -8.69 -3.29 -18.07
CA TRP A 39 -9.47 -4.46 -17.65
C TRP A 39 -10.60 -3.99 -16.72
N TYR A 40 -11.51 -4.90 -16.40
CA TYR A 40 -12.77 -4.61 -15.70
C TYR A 40 -12.60 -3.71 -14.47
N ASP A 41 -11.68 -4.06 -13.58
CA ASP A 41 -11.43 -3.31 -12.35
C ASP A 41 -10.87 -1.89 -12.58
N GLU A 42 -10.00 -1.72 -13.57
CA GLU A 42 -9.49 -0.39 -13.94
C GLU A 42 -10.60 0.46 -14.57
N PHE A 43 -11.44 -0.16 -15.39
CA PHE A 43 -12.59 0.53 -15.99
C PHE A 43 -13.56 1.02 -14.91
N ILE A 44 -13.84 0.21 -13.88
CA ILE A 44 -14.64 0.63 -12.72
C ILE A 44 -14.00 1.86 -12.04
N SER A 45 -12.71 1.80 -11.70
CA SER A 45 -12.03 2.89 -11.01
C SER A 45 -11.93 4.18 -11.84
N VAL A 46 -11.65 4.07 -13.15
CA VAL A 46 -11.46 5.23 -14.01
C VAL A 46 -12.78 5.84 -14.45
N TYR A 47 -13.73 5.01 -14.89
CA TYR A 47 -15.00 5.48 -15.44
C TYR A 47 -16.10 5.53 -14.38
N LEU A 48 -16.50 4.37 -13.84
CA LEU A 48 -17.69 4.27 -13.00
C LEU A 48 -17.58 5.02 -11.68
N ASP A 49 -16.48 4.85 -10.94
CA ASP A 49 -16.25 5.54 -9.68
C ASP A 49 -15.47 6.85 -9.88
N GLY A 50 -15.27 7.28 -11.13
CA GLY A 50 -14.33 8.33 -11.52
C GLY A 50 -14.95 9.35 -12.47
N SER A 51 -14.56 9.30 -13.75
CA SER A 51 -14.91 10.32 -14.75
C SER A 51 -16.39 10.39 -15.11
N ASN A 52 -17.22 9.42 -14.71
CA ASN A 52 -18.67 9.45 -14.90
C ASN A 52 -19.40 10.33 -13.86
N HIS A 53 -18.65 11.07 -13.04
CA HIS A 53 -19.18 11.93 -11.99
C HIS A 53 -18.63 13.36 -12.08
N ASP A 54 -19.54 14.34 -11.94
CA ASP A 54 -19.21 15.77 -12.02
C ASP A 54 -18.36 16.25 -10.82
N THR A 55 -18.44 15.55 -9.68
CA THR A 55 -17.67 15.89 -8.49
C THR A 55 -16.98 14.68 -7.86
N VAL A 56 -15.86 14.92 -7.17
CA VAL A 56 -15.15 13.89 -6.38
C VAL A 56 -16.03 13.29 -5.28
N PHE A 57 -17.00 14.07 -4.76
CA PHE A 57 -17.91 13.60 -3.73
C PHE A 57 -18.89 12.58 -4.30
N ASP A 58 -19.45 12.84 -5.48
CA ASP A 58 -20.36 11.91 -6.17
C ASP A 58 -19.63 10.62 -6.56
N ALA A 59 -18.37 10.74 -7.01
CA ALA A 59 -17.49 9.60 -7.27
C ALA A 59 -17.26 8.73 -6.02
N ILE A 60 -16.97 9.34 -4.87
CA ILE A 60 -16.79 8.61 -3.60
C ILE A 60 -18.11 8.00 -3.12
N LEU A 61 -19.22 8.70 -3.30
CA LEU A 61 -20.53 8.20 -2.91
C LEU A 61 -20.91 6.98 -3.77
N SER A 62 -20.65 7.04 -5.07
CA SER A 62 -20.78 5.91 -5.99
C SER A 62 -19.93 4.72 -5.55
N LEU A 63 -18.65 4.96 -5.21
CA LEU A 63 -17.74 3.94 -4.67
C LEU A 63 -18.30 3.30 -3.38
N ALA A 64 -18.87 4.09 -2.47
CA ALA A 64 -19.46 3.58 -1.23
C ALA A 64 -20.66 2.64 -1.49
N TYR A 65 -21.38 2.84 -2.59
CA TYR A 65 -22.47 1.97 -3.02
C TYR A 65 -22.02 0.81 -3.92
N SER A 66 -20.84 0.88 -4.54
CA SER A 66 -20.38 -0.14 -5.48
C SER A 66 -19.34 -1.10 -4.87
N SER A 67 -18.57 -0.65 -3.87
CA SER A 67 -17.36 -1.31 -3.39
C SER A 67 -17.21 -1.34 -1.87
N ILE A 68 -16.45 -2.32 -1.37
CA ILE A 68 -16.00 -2.38 0.03
C ILE A 68 -14.67 -1.65 0.26
N HIS A 69 -13.99 -1.22 -0.81
CA HIS A 69 -12.66 -0.63 -0.71
C HIS A 69 -12.72 0.83 -0.21
N PRO A 70 -11.85 1.24 0.73
CA PRO A 70 -11.87 2.61 1.24
C PRO A 70 -11.39 3.63 0.20
N PRO A 71 -11.69 4.93 0.40
CA PRO A 71 -11.79 5.87 -0.71
C PRO A 71 -10.49 6.57 -1.08
N LEU A 72 -9.38 6.36 -0.38
CA LEU A 72 -8.19 7.22 -0.56
C LEU A 72 -7.64 7.16 -1.98
N TYR A 73 -7.56 5.96 -2.57
CA TYR A 73 -7.08 5.82 -3.93
C TYR A 73 -8.00 6.55 -4.91
N GLN A 74 -9.30 6.33 -4.78
CA GLN A 74 -10.29 6.89 -5.68
C GLN A 74 -10.35 8.41 -5.59
N PHE A 75 -10.29 8.96 -4.37
CA PHE A 75 -10.20 10.40 -4.14
C PHE A 75 -9.00 11.00 -4.89
N ILE A 76 -7.82 10.39 -4.79
CA ILE A 76 -6.62 10.91 -5.45
C ILE A 76 -6.69 10.69 -6.97
N LEU A 77 -7.16 9.52 -7.43
CA LEU A 77 -7.30 9.22 -8.85
C LEU A 77 -8.25 10.20 -9.54
N TYR A 78 -9.39 10.53 -8.93
CA TYR A 78 -10.33 11.51 -9.47
C TYR A 78 -9.66 12.87 -9.73
N ASN A 79 -9.01 13.42 -8.69
CA ASN A 79 -8.30 14.70 -8.81
C ASN A 79 -7.10 14.61 -9.77
N TRP A 80 -6.48 13.44 -9.89
CA TRP A 80 -5.41 13.22 -10.86
C TRP A 80 -5.92 13.25 -12.30
N MET A 81 -7.09 12.65 -12.56
CA MET A 81 -7.72 12.68 -13.88
C MET A 81 -8.17 14.08 -14.30
N ASP A 82 -8.61 14.90 -13.35
CA ASP A 82 -8.95 16.31 -13.61
C ASP A 82 -7.73 17.10 -14.12
N LEU A 83 -6.53 16.78 -13.62
CA LEU A 83 -5.28 17.46 -13.99
C LEU A 83 -4.61 16.88 -15.25
N PHE A 84 -4.63 15.57 -15.43
CA PHE A 84 -3.82 14.86 -16.43
C PHE A 84 -4.66 14.15 -17.50
N GLY A 85 -5.98 14.09 -17.36
CA GLY A 85 -6.91 13.40 -18.24
C GLY A 85 -7.16 11.93 -17.86
N THR A 86 -8.00 11.26 -18.65
CA THR A 86 -8.54 9.92 -18.37
C THR A 86 -7.94 8.80 -19.24
N SER A 87 -6.96 9.12 -20.08
CA SER A 87 -6.24 8.12 -20.89
C SER A 87 -5.51 7.10 -20.03
N GLU A 88 -5.22 5.91 -20.56
CA GLU A 88 -4.47 4.85 -19.87
C GLU A 88 -3.10 5.36 -19.40
N LEU A 89 -2.44 6.17 -20.22
CA LEU A 89 -1.18 6.80 -19.85
C LEU A 89 -1.35 7.74 -18.65
N ALA A 90 -2.38 8.60 -18.67
CA ALA A 90 -2.62 9.58 -17.62
C ALA A 90 -2.97 8.92 -16.29
N THR A 91 -3.92 7.99 -16.27
CA THR A 91 -4.38 7.33 -15.04
C THR A 91 -3.30 6.40 -14.46
N ARG A 92 -2.62 5.60 -15.30
CA ARG A 92 -1.54 4.70 -14.84
C ARG A 92 -0.28 5.47 -14.43
N SER A 93 -0.10 6.71 -14.88
CA SER A 93 1.02 7.55 -14.41
C SER A 93 0.96 7.84 -12.90
N LEU A 94 -0.23 7.93 -12.30
CA LEU A 94 -0.40 8.03 -10.84
C LEU A 94 0.21 6.80 -10.14
N SER A 95 -0.14 5.61 -10.62
CA SER A 95 0.39 4.36 -10.10
C SER A 95 1.90 4.23 -10.32
N ASN A 96 2.41 4.69 -11.46
CA ASN A 96 3.83 4.75 -11.73
C ASN A 96 4.58 5.67 -10.74
N VAL A 97 4.02 6.84 -10.42
CA VAL A 97 4.56 7.75 -9.38
C VAL A 97 4.64 7.04 -8.02
N TYR A 98 3.60 6.30 -7.64
CA TYR A 98 3.64 5.52 -6.41
C TYR A 98 4.72 4.44 -6.42
N VAL A 99 4.89 3.70 -7.51
CA VAL A 99 5.95 2.68 -7.61
C VAL A 99 7.35 3.31 -7.54
N VAL A 100 7.56 4.47 -8.17
CA VAL A 100 8.81 5.25 -8.04
C VAL A 100 9.03 5.66 -6.58
N GLY A 101 7.99 6.17 -5.90
CA GLY A 101 8.03 6.51 -4.49
C GLY A 101 8.35 5.31 -3.59
N ALA A 102 7.77 4.14 -3.88
CA ALA A 102 8.01 2.90 -3.16
C ALA A 102 9.48 2.46 -3.30
N THR A 103 9.99 2.50 -4.54
CA THR A 103 11.39 2.18 -4.86
C THR A 103 12.36 3.10 -4.12
N LEU A 104 12.07 4.40 -4.09
CA LEU A 104 12.86 5.37 -3.32
C LEU A 104 12.85 5.07 -1.82
N CYS A 105 11.67 4.79 -1.25
CA CYS A 105 11.56 4.47 0.18
C CYS A 105 12.32 3.18 0.54
N LEU A 106 12.24 2.14 -0.30
CA LEU A 106 13.01 0.91 -0.17
C LEU A 106 14.52 1.19 -0.23
N TYR A 107 14.97 1.96 -1.23
CA TYR A 107 16.38 2.35 -1.33
C TYR A 107 16.85 3.07 -0.07
N LEU A 108 16.10 4.06 0.41
CA LEU A 108 16.48 4.84 1.59
C LEU A 108 16.55 3.99 2.87
N PHE A 109 15.64 3.03 3.01
CA PHE A 109 15.66 2.06 4.10
C PHE A 109 16.92 1.17 3.98
N SER A 110 17.09 0.48 2.86
CA SER A 110 18.22 -0.43 2.63
C SER A 110 19.56 0.28 2.69
N TYR A 111 19.64 1.55 2.27
CA TYR A 111 20.88 2.34 2.32
C TYR A 111 21.32 2.59 3.77
N LYS A 112 20.37 2.83 4.66
CA LYS A 112 20.65 3.07 6.08
C LYS A 112 21.00 1.80 6.84
N VAL A 113 20.43 0.65 6.45
CA VAL A 113 20.63 -0.63 7.15
C VAL A 113 21.83 -1.41 6.59
N TYR A 114 21.98 -1.46 5.27
CA TYR A 114 22.91 -2.36 4.57
C TYR A 114 23.93 -1.64 3.66
N GLY A 115 23.85 -0.32 3.56
CA GLY A 115 24.75 0.49 2.75
C GLY A 115 24.39 0.56 1.26
N LYS A 116 25.21 1.28 0.49
CA LYS A 116 24.91 1.70 -0.89
C LYS A 116 24.68 0.56 -1.87
N ARG A 117 25.54 -0.47 -1.83
CA ARG A 117 25.52 -1.57 -2.81
C ARG A 117 24.22 -2.37 -2.71
N VAL A 118 23.85 -2.78 -1.50
CA VAL A 118 22.61 -3.52 -1.24
C VAL A 118 21.40 -2.67 -1.59
N ALA A 119 21.39 -1.39 -1.20
CA ALA A 119 20.29 -0.48 -1.52
C ALA A 119 20.04 -0.33 -3.02
N LEU A 120 21.10 -0.16 -3.80
CA LEU A 120 20.99 -0.05 -5.25
C LEU A 120 20.52 -1.36 -5.89
N GLY A 121 21.05 -2.50 -5.43
CA GLY A 121 20.59 -3.82 -5.86
C GLY A 121 19.11 -4.04 -5.58
N SER A 122 18.64 -3.71 -4.36
CA SER A 122 17.22 -3.77 -4.00
C SER A 122 16.36 -2.88 -4.89
N ALA A 123 16.80 -1.65 -5.18
CA ALA A 123 16.04 -0.72 -6.02
C ALA A 123 15.92 -1.21 -7.48
N ILE A 124 17.00 -1.76 -8.05
CA ILE A 124 17.01 -2.34 -9.40
C ILE A 124 16.07 -3.54 -9.46
N ILE A 125 16.24 -4.51 -8.55
CA ILE A 125 15.42 -5.72 -8.49
C ILE A 125 13.94 -5.34 -8.32
N PHE A 126 13.63 -4.46 -7.38
CA PHE A 126 12.26 -4.04 -7.12
C PHE A 126 11.63 -3.34 -8.34
N THR A 127 12.41 -2.54 -9.08
CA THR A 127 11.91 -1.83 -10.28
C THR A 127 11.50 -2.80 -11.37
N VAL A 128 12.25 -3.90 -11.58
CA VAL A 128 12.00 -4.88 -12.64
C VAL A 128 11.16 -6.08 -12.19
N MET A 129 10.94 -6.25 -10.89
CA MET A 129 10.12 -7.31 -10.33
C MET A 129 8.68 -7.24 -10.87
N TYR A 130 8.06 -8.40 -11.04
CA TYR A 130 6.73 -8.52 -11.63
C TYR A 130 5.68 -7.63 -10.95
N PHE A 131 5.56 -7.69 -9.61
CA PHE A 131 4.50 -6.96 -8.90
C PHE A 131 4.61 -5.42 -9.01
N PRO A 132 5.76 -4.77 -8.72
CA PRO A 132 5.88 -3.32 -8.91
C PRO A 132 5.74 -2.89 -10.37
N MET A 133 6.19 -3.73 -11.32
CA MET A 133 5.96 -3.48 -12.74
C MET A 133 4.46 -3.50 -13.07
N ARG A 134 3.76 -4.58 -12.70
CA ARG A 134 2.34 -4.79 -12.97
C ARG A 134 1.47 -3.73 -12.29
N TYR A 135 1.68 -3.48 -11.00
CA TYR A 135 0.92 -2.46 -10.26
C TYR A 135 1.20 -1.03 -10.74
N GLY A 136 2.39 -0.74 -11.27
CA GLY A 136 2.68 0.55 -11.89
C GLY A 136 2.04 0.75 -13.27
N LEU A 137 1.43 -0.30 -13.83
CA LEU A 137 0.74 -0.33 -15.12
C LEU A 137 -0.77 -0.54 -14.96
N GLU A 138 -1.32 -0.22 -13.80
CA GLU A 138 -2.75 -0.33 -13.49
C GLU A 138 -3.25 0.89 -12.75
N ALA A 139 -4.41 1.42 -13.13
CA ALA A 139 -5.15 2.43 -12.37
C ALA A 139 -5.90 1.80 -11.17
N ARG A 140 -5.15 1.18 -10.24
CA ARG A 140 -5.65 0.52 -9.02
C ARG A 140 -4.84 0.90 -7.78
N SER A 141 -5.42 0.67 -6.60
CA SER A 141 -4.84 1.05 -5.30
C SER A 141 -3.56 0.28 -4.94
N TYR A 142 -3.20 -0.80 -5.64
CA TYR A 142 -2.05 -1.64 -5.31
C TYR A 142 -0.71 -0.90 -5.29
N ALA A 143 -0.47 -0.01 -6.27
CA ALA A 143 0.74 0.80 -6.29
C ALA A 143 0.81 1.76 -5.10
N GLN A 144 -0.33 2.35 -4.73
CA GLN A 144 -0.42 3.23 -3.56
C GLN A 144 -0.18 2.45 -2.26
N THR A 145 -0.75 1.26 -2.12
CA THR A 145 -0.49 0.34 -1.01
C THR A 145 1.01 0.04 -0.91
N LEU A 146 1.64 -0.33 -2.04
CA LEU A 146 3.07 -0.62 -2.10
C LEU A 146 3.93 0.57 -1.63
N PHE A 147 3.61 1.78 -2.09
CA PHE A 147 4.26 3.01 -1.66
C PHE A 147 4.11 3.24 -0.15
N LEU A 148 2.88 3.22 0.36
CA LEU A 148 2.59 3.51 1.76
C LEU A 148 3.18 2.45 2.69
N THR A 149 3.25 1.18 2.28
CA THR A 149 3.93 0.10 3.00
C THR A 149 5.44 0.35 3.10
N CYS A 150 6.10 0.72 1.99
CA CYS A 150 7.53 1.06 1.99
C CYS A 150 7.81 2.33 2.80
N LEU A 151 6.97 3.36 2.67
CA LEU A 151 7.08 4.60 3.42
C LEU A 151 6.89 4.36 4.92
N SER A 152 5.86 3.60 5.30
CA SER A 152 5.56 3.25 6.69
C SER A 152 6.70 2.44 7.31
N SER A 153 7.25 1.45 6.59
CA SER A 153 8.43 0.69 7.03
C SER A 153 9.66 1.59 7.28
N LEU A 154 9.94 2.53 6.36
CA LEU A 154 11.02 3.49 6.50
C LEU A 154 10.82 4.42 7.71
N LEU A 155 9.59 4.88 7.94
CA LEU A 155 9.25 5.76 9.05
C LEU A 155 9.30 5.03 10.40
N LEU A 156 8.84 3.77 10.45
CA LEU A 156 8.96 2.90 11.60
C LEU A 156 10.43 2.69 11.98
N TYR A 157 11.28 2.36 11.01
CA TYR A 157 12.73 2.26 11.23
C TYR A 157 13.33 3.55 11.80
N ARG A 158 12.97 4.72 11.25
CA ARG A 158 13.45 6.03 11.74
C ARG A 158 12.91 6.39 13.12
N TYR A 159 11.72 5.90 13.48
CA TYR A 159 11.13 6.08 14.79
C TYR A 159 11.90 5.26 15.82
N VAL A 160 12.07 3.96 15.57
CA VAL A 160 12.70 2.99 16.47
C VAL A 160 14.19 3.26 16.68
N THR A 161 14.93 3.64 15.64
CA THR A 161 16.38 3.91 15.74
C THR A 161 16.73 5.21 16.49
N LYS A 162 15.78 6.12 16.66
CA LYS A 162 15.98 7.28 17.53
C LYS A 162 14.72 7.55 18.33
N LEU A 163 14.39 6.58 19.19
CA LEU A 163 13.34 6.69 20.18
C LEU A 163 13.56 7.99 20.98
N PRO A 164 12.55 8.86 21.07
CA PRO A 164 12.67 10.06 21.89
C PRO A 164 12.80 9.68 23.36
N ARG A 165 13.42 10.55 24.16
CA ARG A 165 13.33 10.45 25.62
C ARG A 165 11.88 10.69 26.05
N PRO A 166 11.42 10.09 27.16
CA PRO A 166 10.05 10.26 27.60
C PRO A 166 9.90 11.71 28.05
N CYS A 167 9.24 12.53 27.25
CA CYS A 167 9.07 13.94 27.54
C CYS A 167 7.63 14.33 27.29
N SER A 168 6.84 14.40 28.37
CA SER A 168 5.52 15.03 28.41
C SER A 168 4.51 14.49 27.37
N TRP A 169 3.27 14.98 27.42
CA TRP A 169 2.22 14.75 26.41
C TRP A 169 2.60 15.34 25.05
N ARG A 170 3.50 16.35 25.02
CA ARG A 170 4.06 16.93 23.79
C ARG A 170 4.86 15.93 22.94
N GLY A 171 5.28 14.79 23.51
CA GLY A 171 5.86 13.67 22.76
C GLY A 171 4.89 13.03 21.75
N LEU A 172 3.57 13.19 21.93
CA LEU A 172 2.54 12.74 20.97
C LEU A 172 2.63 13.49 19.63
N LEU A 173 3.17 14.71 19.63
CA LEU A 173 3.43 15.50 18.43
C LEU A 173 4.83 15.24 17.85
N ASN A 174 5.48 14.13 18.22
CA ASN A 174 6.74 13.74 17.59
C ASN A 174 6.51 13.60 16.08
N ARG A 175 7.18 14.46 15.31
CA ARG A 175 7.08 14.50 13.85
C ARG A 175 7.18 13.11 13.22
N ARG A 176 8.07 12.22 13.70
CA ARG A 176 8.22 10.87 13.11
C ARG A 176 7.01 9.98 13.37
N LEU A 177 6.45 10.07 14.58
CA LEU A 177 5.27 9.32 14.93
C LEU A 177 4.06 9.83 14.15
N VAL A 178 3.89 11.15 14.04
CA VAL A 178 2.85 11.77 13.21
C VAL A 178 2.93 11.29 11.77
N TRP A 179 4.10 11.35 11.13
CA TRP A 179 4.25 10.87 9.75
C TRP A 179 3.99 9.36 9.63
N LEU A 180 4.42 8.55 10.59
CA LEU A 180 4.14 7.11 10.60
C LEU A 180 2.63 6.84 10.71
N THR A 181 1.94 7.52 11.60
CA THR A 181 0.49 7.41 11.78
C THR A 181 -0.26 7.86 10.53
N LEU A 182 0.15 8.95 9.89
CA LEU A 182 -0.44 9.40 8.64
C LEU A 182 -0.22 8.39 7.50
N ALA A 183 0.97 7.81 7.40
CA ALA A 183 1.25 6.76 6.41
C ALA A 183 0.38 5.51 6.66
N ASN A 184 0.23 5.08 7.92
CA ASN A 184 -0.61 3.94 8.30
C ASN A 184 -2.11 4.23 8.14
N ALA A 185 -2.56 5.44 8.44
CA ALA A 185 -3.92 5.89 8.16
C ALA A 185 -4.18 5.83 6.65
N GLY A 186 -3.28 6.38 5.85
CA GLY A 186 -3.37 6.28 4.39
C GLY A 186 -3.43 4.83 3.93
N LEU A 187 -2.58 3.96 4.49
CA LEU A 187 -2.50 2.55 4.12
C LEU A 187 -3.83 1.83 4.41
N ILE A 188 -4.42 2.02 5.59
CA ILE A 188 -5.73 1.44 5.90
C ILE A 188 -6.83 2.02 4.98
N MET A 189 -6.73 3.30 4.62
CA MET A 189 -7.66 3.93 3.67
C MET A 189 -7.46 3.48 2.21
N THR A 190 -6.50 2.61 1.90
CA THR A 190 -6.40 1.96 0.59
C THR A 190 -7.07 0.59 0.58
N HIS A 191 -6.92 -0.17 1.66
CA HIS A 191 -7.45 -1.54 1.78
C HIS A 191 -7.50 -1.97 3.25
N TYR A 192 -8.63 -2.54 3.68
CA TYR A 192 -8.84 -2.97 5.07
C TYR A 192 -7.87 -4.08 5.53
N TYR A 193 -7.46 -4.99 4.63
CA TYR A 193 -6.40 -5.99 4.90
C TYR A 193 -5.07 -5.42 5.38
N ASN A 194 -4.79 -4.12 5.17
CA ASN A 194 -3.60 -3.51 5.73
C ASN A 194 -3.60 -3.47 7.27
N VAL A 195 -4.71 -3.80 7.94
CA VAL A 195 -4.74 -4.08 9.38
C VAL A 195 -3.75 -5.18 9.78
N PHE A 196 -3.53 -6.20 8.95
CA PHE A 196 -2.54 -7.25 9.22
C PHE A 196 -1.11 -6.70 9.18
N PHE A 197 -0.83 -5.74 8.28
CA PHE A 197 0.46 -5.07 8.23
C PHE A 197 0.68 -4.21 9.47
N LEU A 198 -0.35 -3.49 9.96
CA LEU A 198 -0.26 -2.79 11.24
C LEU A 198 -0.02 -3.76 12.40
N GLY A 199 -0.69 -4.91 12.40
CA GLY A 199 -0.45 -5.99 13.38
C GLY A 199 1.00 -6.48 13.35
N ALA A 200 1.57 -6.67 12.16
CA ALA A 200 2.97 -7.06 11.99
C ALA A 200 3.93 -5.97 12.49
N GLN A 201 3.63 -4.69 12.29
CA GLN A 201 4.40 -3.58 12.86
C GLN A 201 4.33 -3.57 14.40
N GLY A 202 3.15 -3.82 14.97
CA GLY A 202 2.95 -3.96 16.41
C GLY A 202 3.77 -5.11 16.99
N LEU A 203 3.73 -6.28 16.34
CA LEU A 203 4.52 -7.44 16.73
C LEU A 203 6.03 -7.16 16.62
N PHE A 204 6.48 -6.50 15.55
CA PHE A 204 7.87 -6.08 15.40
C PHE A 204 8.31 -5.16 16.54
N LEU A 205 7.51 -4.16 16.89
CA LEU A 205 7.80 -3.24 18.00
C LEU A 205 7.87 -3.98 19.35
N LEU A 206 6.97 -4.94 19.57
CA LEU A 206 6.99 -5.79 20.76
C LEU A 206 8.29 -6.60 20.85
N ILE A 207 8.65 -7.31 19.77
CA ILE A 207 9.90 -8.10 19.72
C ILE A 207 11.13 -7.20 19.91
N TYR A 208 11.15 -6.04 19.27
CA TYR A 208 12.24 -5.06 19.40
C TYR A 208 12.42 -4.63 20.86
N LEU A 209 11.33 -4.35 21.59
CA LEU A 209 11.40 -3.99 23.01
C LEU A 209 11.91 -5.12 23.89
N LEU A 210 11.44 -6.35 23.64
CA LEU A 210 11.83 -7.53 24.42
C LEU A 210 13.30 -7.89 24.24
N THR A 211 13.90 -7.56 23.09
CA THR A 211 15.27 -7.95 22.75
C THR A 211 16.34 -6.89 23.09
N ILE A 212 16.03 -5.59 23.03
CA ILE A 212 17.04 -4.51 23.16
C ILE A 212 17.08 -3.89 24.59
N LYS A 213 16.99 -4.71 25.65
CA LYS A 213 16.97 -4.28 27.08
C LYS A 213 16.04 -3.07 27.34
N PRO A 214 14.77 -3.28 27.70
CA PRO A 214 13.80 -2.22 27.74
C PRO A 214 14.12 -1.21 28.86
N HIS A 215 14.56 -0.01 28.48
CA HIS A 215 14.48 1.13 29.38
C HIS A 215 12.99 1.50 29.52
N LEU A 216 12.53 1.88 30.73
CA LEU A 216 11.13 2.31 30.98
C LEU A 216 10.64 3.35 29.97
N SER A 217 11.54 4.21 29.47
CA SER A 217 11.24 5.17 28.42
C SER A 217 10.86 4.54 27.08
N ALA A 218 11.53 3.45 26.67
CA ALA A 218 11.25 2.77 25.42
C ALA A 218 9.88 2.10 25.48
N ILE A 219 9.53 1.51 26.63
CA ILE A 219 8.20 0.95 26.88
C ILE A 219 7.13 2.05 26.77
N ALA A 220 7.33 3.19 27.43
CA ALA A 220 6.38 4.30 27.42
C ALA A 220 6.17 4.88 26.02
N GLU A 221 7.23 5.06 25.22
CA GLU A 221 7.12 5.58 23.85
C GLU A 221 6.45 4.58 22.91
N THR A 222 6.75 3.29 23.01
CA THR A 222 6.06 2.27 22.23
C THR A 222 4.59 2.13 22.62
N ALA A 223 4.24 2.24 23.91
CA ALA A 223 2.85 2.25 24.34
C ALA A 223 2.08 3.44 23.74
N LYS A 224 2.70 4.62 23.65
CA LYS A 224 2.13 5.78 22.93
C LYS A 224 1.96 5.49 21.44
N ALA A 225 2.97 4.90 20.79
CA ALA A 225 2.89 4.54 19.38
C ALA A 225 1.78 3.52 19.11
N ALA A 226 1.61 2.52 20.00
CA ALA A 226 0.53 1.55 19.94
C ALA A 226 -0.85 2.24 20.09
N LEU A 227 -1.00 3.12 21.09
CA LEU A 227 -2.24 3.88 21.30
C LEU A 227 -2.58 4.75 20.09
N ILE A 228 -1.62 5.49 19.53
CA ILE A 228 -1.85 6.33 18.34
C ILE A 228 -2.12 5.46 17.09
N SER A 229 -1.59 4.24 17.03
CA SER A 229 -1.86 3.32 15.91
C SER A 229 -3.32 2.83 15.86
N VAL A 230 -4.11 3.07 16.92
CA VAL A 230 -5.56 2.88 16.91
C VAL A 230 -6.27 3.92 16.01
N VAL A 231 -5.69 5.12 15.85
CA VAL A 231 -6.28 6.21 15.06
C VAL A 231 -6.60 5.79 13.62
N PRO A 232 -5.67 5.21 12.84
CA PRO A 232 -5.97 4.64 11.52
C PRO A 232 -7.20 3.72 11.46
N VAL A 233 -7.36 2.85 12.46
CA VAL A 233 -8.47 1.87 12.53
C VAL A 233 -9.78 2.58 12.85
N VAL A 234 -9.77 3.49 13.83
CA VAL A 234 -10.96 4.29 14.18
C VAL A 234 -11.39 5.16 13.00
N LEU A 235 -10.44 5.77 12.29
CA LEU A 235 -10.73 6.54 11.07
C LEU A 235 -11.40 5.66 10.02
N LEU A 236 -10.96 4.41 9.83
CA LEU A 236 -11.62 3.49 8.90
C LEU A 236 -13.04 3.20 9.31
N LEU A 237 -13.24 2.80 10.57
CA LEU A 237 -14.57 2.45 11.08
C LEU A 237 -15.52 3.65 10.99
N PHE A 238 -15.04 4.85 11.32
CA PHE A 238 -15.84 6.07 11.31
C PHE A 238 -16.17 6.55 9.89
N SER A 239 -15.19 6.54 8.97
CA SER A 239 -15.37 7.10 7.63
C SER A 239 -15.96 6.10 6.63
N TRP A 240 -15.65 4.81 6.75
CA TRP A 240 -15.97 3.80 5.75
C TRP A 240 -16.56 2.50 6.33
N GLY A 241 -16.58 2.35 7.66
CA GLY A 241 -17.09 1.14 8.31
C GLY A 241 -18.56 0.86 7.97
N TRP A 242 -19.39 1.91 7.88
CA TRP A 242 -20.79 1.78 7.47
C TRP A 242 -20.92 1.29 6.02
N ALA A 243 -20.21 1.92 5.07
CA ALA A 243 -20.24 1.52 3.66
C ALA A 243 -19.79 0.07 3.49
N MET A 244 -18.70 -0.32 4.17
CA MET A 244 -18.20 -1.69 4.18
C MET A 244 -19.25 -2.66 4.74
N ALA A 245 -19.81 -2.40 5.92
CA ALA A 245 -20.81 -3.27 6.54
C ALA A 245 -22.08 -3.42 5.68
N TYR A 246 -22.58 -2.30 5.14
CA TYR A 246 -23.74 -2.27 4.26
C TYR A 246 -23.52 -3.12 3.00
N ARG A 247 -22.36 -3.00 2.36
CA ARG A 247 -22.03 -3.76 1.15
C ARG A 247 -21.80 -5.24 1.43
N TYR A 248 -21.17 -5.59 2.54
CA TYR A 248 -21.04 -6.99 2.95
C TYR A 248 -22.40 -7.65 3.16
N ALA A 249 -23.35 -6.98 3.83
CA ALA A 249 -24.70 -7.49 4.02
C ALA A 249 -25.42 -7.73 2.67
N GLN A 250 -25.27 -6.82 1.71
CA GLN A 250 -25.86 -6.99 0.37
C GLN A 250 -25.26 -8.16 -0.42
N PHE A 251 -23.95 -8.42 -0.29
CA PHE A 251 -23.32 -9.55 -0.94
C PHE A 251 -23.78 -10.90 -0.36
N GLU A 252 -24.11 -10.91 0.93
CA GLU A 252 -24.70 -12.06 1.63
C GLU A 252 -26.14 -12.30 1.17
N GLU A 253 -26.98 -11.26 1.14
CA GLU A 253 -28.38 -11.35 0.69
C GLU A 253 -28.53 -11.76 -0.79
N ARG A 254 -27.62 -11.32 -1.67
CA ARG A 254 -27.65 -11.63 -3.11
C ARG A 254 -27.09 -13.01 -3.46
N GLY A 255 -26.65 -13.79 -2.46
CA GLY A 255 -26.05 -15.09 -2.70
C GLY A 255 -24.74 -15.05 -3.48
N THR A 256 -24.10 -13.89 -3.61
CA THR A 256 -22.82 -13.75 -4.33
C THR A 256 -21.62 -14.34 -3.58
N TYR A 257 -21.79 -14.66 -2.28
CA TYR A 257 -20.91 -15.58 -1.53
C TYR A 257 -21.56 -16.93 -1.23
N SER A 258 -22.87 -17.10 -1.49
CA SER A 258 -23.44 -18.43 -1.67
C SER A 258 -23.10 -18.90 -3.09
N ALA A 259 -21.83 -19.16 -3.33
CA ALA A 259 -21.62 -20.48 -3.90
C ALA A 259 -22.32 -21.41 -2.90
N ASP A 260 -23.29 -22.19 -3.36
CA ASP A 260 -23.62 -23.44 -2.70
C ASP A 260 -22.33 -24.25 -2.67
N PHE A 261 -21.38 -23.87 -1.82
CA PHE A 261 -20.45 -24.81 -1.27
C PHE A 261 -21.40 -25.74 -0.54
N PRO A 262 -21.52 -27.02 -0.98
CA PRO A 262 -22.08 -28.02 -0.09
C PRO A 262 -21.37 -27.81 1.23
N SER A 263 -22.05 -28.02 2.35
CA SER A 263 -21.53 -27.92 3.72
C SER A 263 -20.39 -28.92 4.01
N ALA A 264 -19.41 -28.92 3.13
CA ALA A 264 -18.28 -29.79 3.02
C ALA A 264 -17.14 -28.97 3.61
N ASP A 265 -16.76 -29.40 4.80
CA ASP A 265 -15.60 -28.94 5.54
C ASP A 265 -14.42 -28.62 4.59
N PRO A 266 -13.61 -27.57 4.85
CA PRO A 266 -12.47 -27.20 4.00
C PRO A 266 -11.58 -28.37 3.53
N TRP A 267 -11.49 -29.45 4.31
CA TRP A 267 -10.76 -30.67 3.95
C TRP A 267 -11.43 -31.48 2.83
N THR A 268 -12.76 -31.45 2.70
CA THR A 268 -13.50 -32.11 1.60
C THR A 268 -13.30 -31.36 0.29
N ILE A 269 -13.29 -30.02 0.30
CA ILE A 269 -12.99 -29.22 -0.91
C ILE A 269 -11.56 -29.48 -1.39
N PHE A 270 -10.60 -29.59 -0.47
CA PHE A 270 -9.22 -29.94 -0.81
C PHE A 270 -9.10 -31.36 -1.39
N SER A 271 -9.77 -32.34 -0.78
CA SER A 271 -9.87 -33.72 -1.28
C SER A 271 -10.37 -33.77 -2.73
N ASP A 272 -11.52 -33.16 -3.00
CA ASP A 272 -12.20 -33.31 -4.29
C ASP A 272 -11.45 -32.62 -5.44
N TYR A 273 -10.84 -31.46 -5.15
CA TYR A 273 -10.13 -30.69 -6.18
C TYR A 273 -8.66 -31.12 -6.38
N VAL A 274 -7.99 -31.58 -5.33
CA VAL A 274 -6.55 -31.87 -5.37
C VAL A 274 -6.29 -33.37 -5.51
N ILE A 275 -7.04 -34.24 -4.82
CA ILE A 275 -6.82 -35.69 -4.80
C ILE A 275 -7.62 -36.37 -5.92
N ASP A 276 -8.94 -36.15 -5.99
CA ASP A 276 -9.80 -36.92 -6.89
C ASP A 276 -9.62 -36.56 -8.38
N ARG A 277 -9.35 -35.29 -8.71
CA ARG A 277 -8.98 -34.91 -10.09
C ARG A 277 -7.65 -35.51 -10.55
N HIS A 278 -6.73 -35.81 -9.63
CA HIS A 278 -5.46 -36.46 -9.97
C HIS A 278 -5.60 -37.98 -10.14
N LEU A 279 -6.59 -38.60 -9.48
CA LEU A 279 -6.89 -40.02 -9.63
C LEU A 279 -7.77 -40.30 -10.86
N ALA A 280 -8.73 -39.42 -11.18
CA ALA A 280 -9.56 -39.53 -12.38
C ALA A 280 -8.78 -39.33 -13.69
N GLY A 281 -7.60 -38.67 -13.64
CA GLY A 281 -6.69 -38.52 -14.77
C GLY A 281 -5.82 -39.76 -15.06
N GLN A 282 -5.87 -40.82 -14.24
CA GLN A 282 -5.05 -42.03 -14.42
C GLN A 282 -5.80 -43.23 -15.01
N THR A 283 -7.09 -43.14 -15.31
CA THR A 283 -7.88 -44.27 -15.84
C THR A 283 -8.23 -44.17 -17.32
N SER A 284 -7.58 -43.29 -18.09
CA SER A 284 -7.78 -43.24 -19.54
C SER A 284 -6.46 -43.21 -20.33
N ALA A 285 -5.87 -44.39 -20.51
CA ALA A 285 -5.07 -44.75 -21.68
C ALA A 285 -4.89 -46.27 -21.78
N PRO A 286 -4.85 -46.82 -23.00
CA PRO A 286 -5.91 -46.87 -24.01
C PRO A 286 -6.90 -48.03 -23.80
#